data_AF-A0A061B5Q4-F1
#
_entry.id   AF-A0A061B5Q4-F1
#
_cell.length_a   1.000
_cell.length_b   1.000
_cell.length_c   1.000
_cell.angle_alpha   90.00
_cell.angle_beta   90.00
_cell.angle_gamma   90.00
#
_symmetry.space_group_name_H-M   'P 1'
#
loop_
_entity.id
_entity.type
_entity.pdbx_description
1 polymer ?
#
loop_
_entity_poly.entity_id
_entity_poly.type
_entity_poly.pdbx_seq_one_letter_code
_entity_poly.pdbx_strand_id
1 'polypeptide(L)'
;MDSHNSAVLTLALEQHKQAEEEVARRAAREGELDQRDNSGNIENNVGADEHIQQHGDSKIEETHPPSDKDLKPTKAYSVHPDLKVGMGLVTDISGPRIEGQDLVVFNPKAIGRSKCTRCKKDHTIVDGKVFKLCPHCRQLQRERSKRWQEKTRKRVGFCRRCGIIIPPDQTKFVLCSPCRHDLRTRKAQRFEDGKCTHCAGPNDSREFKVCTRCRSNDKIRRKQLEEANRCNRCGHSLDRESTGRKVCSTCRLRKKSAAKVSQDAAAAVASSQTVVHASTPVHANSDVTVLQQQVQYTQNTDEQVATQLENNLFAQN
;
A
#
# COMPACT_ATOMS: atom_id res chain seq x y z
N MET A 1 10.80 -36.72 -51.28
CA MET A 1 10.29 -35.52 -50.59
C MET A 1 8.81 -35.74 -50.40
N ASP A 2 8.48 -36.22 -49.21
CA ASP A 2 7.54 -37.32 -49.08
C ASP A 2 6.12 -36.82 -48.85
N SER A 3 5.17 -37.38 -49.60
CA SER A 3 3.74 -37.07 -49.52
C SER A 3 3.19 -37.11 -48.08
N HIS A 4 3.82 -37.92 -47.22
CA HIS A 4 3.48 -38.03 -45.80
C HIS A 4 3.75 -36.75 -44.99
N ASN A 5 4.84 -36.04 -45.26
CA ASN A 5 5.18 -34.81 -44.53
C ASN A 5 4.23 -33.65 -44.89
N SER A 6 3.69 -33.64 -46.11
CA SER A 6 2.70 -32.64 -46.54
C SER A 6 1.35 -32.82 -45.83
N ALA A 7 0.92 -34.07 -45.64
CA ALA A 7 -0.31 -34.39 -44.92
C ALA A 7 -0.23 -33.97 -43.44
N VAL A 8 0.91 -34.22 -42.78
CA VAL A 8 1.12 -33.84 -41.37
C VAL A 8 1.11 -32.32 -41.20
N LEU A 9 1.74 -31.57 -42.12
CA LEU A 9 1.75 -30.11 -42.06
C LEU A 9 0.35 -29.51 -42.28
N THR A 10 -0.42 -30.09 -43.19
CA THR A 10 -1.80 -29.66 -43.47
C THR A 10 -2.69 -29.87 -42.25
N LEU A 11 -2.58 -31.04 -41.60
CA LEU A 11 -3.34 -31.34 -40.39
C LEU A 11 -2.98 -30.39 -39.23
N ALA A 12 -1.70 -30.06 -39.06
CA ALA A 12 -1.25 -29.13 -38.02
C ALA A 12 -1.78 -27.70 -38.25
N LEU A 13 -1.84 -27.23 -39.50
CA LEU A 13 -2.40 -25.93 -39.85
C LEU A 13 -3.91 -25.88 -39.59
N GLU A 14 -4.63 -26.97 -39.88
CA GLU A 14 -6.06 -27.06 -39.66
C GLU A 14 -6.41 -27.08 -38.16
N GLN A 15 -5.63 -27.80 -37.34
CA GLN A 15 -5.75 -27.76 -35.88
C GLN A 15 -5.48 -26.36 -35.31
N HIS A 16 -4.49 -25.63 -35.84
CA HIS A 16 -4.22 -24.26 -35.39
C HIS A 16 -5.38 -23.32 -35.70
N LYS A 17 -5.95 -23.42 -36.91
CA LYS A 17 -7.11 -22.62 -37.33
C LYS A 17 -8.33 -22.88 -36.45
N GLN A 18 -8.58 -24.15 -36.11
CA GLN A 18 -9.68 -24.52 -35.20
C GLN A 18 -9.47 -23.95 -33.78
N ALA A 19 -8.24 -23.98 -33.27
CA ALA A 19 -7.92 -23.42 -31.96
C ALA A 19 -8.09 -21.89 -31.92
N GLU A 20 -7.70 -21.18 -32.99
CA GLU A 20 -7.92 -19.73 -33.10
C GLU A 20 -9.41 -19.37 -33.13
N GLU A 21 -10.23 -20.16 -33.85
CA GLU A 21 -11.67 -19.96 -33.92
C GLU A 21 -12.38 -20.24 -32.59
N GLU A 22 -11.89 -21.22 -31.81
CA GLU A 22 -12.40 -21.50 -30.46
C GLU A 22 -12.07 -20.35 -29.49
N VAL A 23 -10.84 -19.81 -29.54
CA VAL A 23 -10.44 -18.65 -28.73
C VAL A 23 -11.30 -17.42 -29.10
N ALA A 24 -11.55 -17.18 -30.39
CA ALA A 24 -12.41 -16.10 -30.85
C ALA A 24 -13.86 -16.26 -30.34
N ARG A 25 -14.42 -17.48 -30.41
CA ARG A 25 -15.77 -17.78 -29.87
C ARG A 25 -15.86 -17.57 -28.36
N ARG A 26 -14.81 -17.92 -27.61
CA ARG A 26 -14.76 -17.69 -26.16
C ARG A 26 -14.69 -16.21 -25.81
N ALA A 27 -13.89 -15.44 -26.54
CA ALA A 27 -13.82 -13.99 -26.36
C ALA A 27 -15.15 -13.29 -26.66
N ALA A 28 -15.88 -13.74 -27.69
CA ALA A 28 -17.21 -13.21 -28.02
C ALA A 28 -18.24 -13.45 -26.89
N ARG A 29 -18.25 -14.64 -26.27
CA ARG A 29 -19.13 -14.94 -25.12
C ARG A 29 -18.81 -14.11 -23.88
N GLU A 30 -17.54 -13.81 -23.63
CA GLU A 30 -17.13 -12.98 -22.50
C GLU A 30 -17.54 -11.51 -22.69
N GLY A 31 -17.55 -10.99 -23.93
CA GLY A 31 -17.97 -9.62 -24.23
C GLY A 31 -19.48 -9.35 -24.09
N GLU A 32 -20.32 -10.39 -24.19
CA GLU A 32 -21.79 -10.25 -24.11
C GLU A 32 -22.30 -10.19 -22.66
N LEU A 33 -21.55 -10.75 -21.70
CA LEU A 33 -21.88 -10.69 -20.27
C LEU A 33 -21.68 -9.29 -19.68
N ASP A 34 -20.71 -8.51 -20.18
CA ASP A 34 -20.41 -7.16 -19.66
C ASP A 34 -21.42 -6.09 -20.12
N GLN A 35 -22.25 -6.35 -21.14
CA GLN A 35 -23.24 -5.36 -21.64
C GLN A 35 -24.58 -5.40 -20.90
N ARG A 36 -24.93 -6.48 -20.20
CA ARG A 36 -26.21 -6.57 -19.47
C ARG A 36 -26.23 -5.81 -18.14
N ASP A 37 -25.08 -5.50 -17.56
CA ASP A 37 -25.00 -4.84 -16.25
C ASP A 37 -25.00 -3.30 -16.33
N ASN A 38 -25.09 -2.70 -17.52
CA ASN A 38 -24.94 -1.25 -17.72
C ASN A 38 -26.17 -0.50 -18.25
N SER A 39 -27.31 -1.17 -18.50
CA SER A 39 -28.49 -0.55 -19.14
C SER A 39 -29.73 -0.38 -18.24
N GLY A 40 -29.62 -0.63 -16.94
CA GLY A 40 -30.76 -0.53 -16.02
C GLY A 40 -30.65 0.56 -14.96
N ASN A 41 -30.55 1.86 -15.31
CA ASN A 41 -30.94 2.93 -14.38
C ASN A 41 -31.06 4.35 -15.00
N ILE A 42 -31.85 4.52 -16.05
CA ILE A 42 -32.27 5.84 -16.51
C ILE A 42 -33.77 5.80 -16.74
N GLU A 43 -34.55 6.07 -15.70
CA GLU A 43 -35.88 6.70 -15.77
C GLU A 43 -36.45 6.80 -14.34
N ASN A 44 -37.07 7.95 -14.05
CA ASN A 44 -37.76 8.36 -12.81
C ASN A 44 -36.98 9.26 -11.85
N ASN A 45 -37.00 10.57 -12.14
CA ASN A 45 -37.48 11.55 -11.14
C ASN A 45 -37.78 12.90 -11.79
N VAL A 46 -39.07 13.16 -12.00
CA VAL A 46 -39.67 14.46 -12.28
C VAL A 46 -40.65 14.72 -11.14
N GLY A 47 -40.52 15.85 -10.44
CA GLY A 47 -41.62 16.45 -9.64
C GLY A 47 -41.36 16.65 -8.14
N ALA A 48 -41.88 17.79 -7.64
CA ALA A 48 -41.92 18.32 -6.27
C ALA A 48 -40.65 19.14 -5.88
N ASP A 49 -40.57 20.44 -6.11
CA ASP A 49 -41.47 21.57 -5.80
C ASP A 49 -41.48 22.02 -4.32
N GLU A 50 -41.55 23.34 -4.15
CA GLU A 50 -41.14 24.18 -3.02
C GLU A 50 -41.75 23.88 -1.62
N HIS A 51 -40.92 24.02 -0.57
CA HIS A 51 -41.37 24.66 0.67
C HIS A 51 -40.22 25.35 1.42
N ILE A 52 -40.25 26.68 1.38
CA ILE A 52 -39.53 27.59 2.27
C ILE A 52 -40.34 27.70 3.55
N GLN A 53 -39.72 27.43 4.70
CA GLN A 53 -40.20 27.95 5.99
C GLN A 53 -39.03 28.26 6.92
N GLN A 54 -38.98 29.54 7.29
CA GLN A 54 -38.07 30.14 8.25
C GLN A 54 -38.68 30.09 9.66
N HIS A 55 -37.79 30.25 10.65
CA HIS A 55 -37.99 30.64 12.06
C HIS A 55 -38.27 29.56 13.11
N GLY A 56 -37.51 29.64 14.21
CA GLY A 56 -37.78 28.95 15.46
C GLY A 56 -36.58 28.94 16.42
N ASP A 57 -36.53 29.94 17.29
CA ASP A 57 -35.53 30.27 18.30
C ASP A 57 -35.16 29.21 19.37
N SER A 58 -33.96 29.42 19.94
CA SER A 58 -33.57 29.23 21.35
C SER A 58 -33.45 27.82 21.96
N LYS A 59 -32.21 27.39 22.22
CA LYS A 59 -31.72 27.14 23.61
C LYS A 59 -30.19 27.02 23.63
N ILE A 60 -29.52 28.00 24.21
CA ILE A 60 -28.09 27.98 24.50
C ILE A 60 -27.95 27.20 25.81
N GLU A 61 -27.31 26.03 25.76
CA GLU A 61 -26.94 25.25 26.94
C GLU A 61 -25.46 25.53 27.22
N GLU A 62 -25.20 26.22 28.33
CA GLU A 62 -23.87 26.48 28.87
C GLU A 62 -23.14 25.15 29.10
N THR A 63 -22.03 24.95 28.40
CA THR A 63 -21.09 23.87 28.68
C THR A 63 -19.83 24.46 29.28
N HIS A 64 -19.52 23.99 30.48
CA HIS A 64 -18.36 24.35 31.30
C HIS A 64 -17.02 24.21 30.54
N PRO A 65 -16.04 25.08 30.80
CA PRO A 65 -14.71 24.95 30.22
C PRO A 65 -13.96 23.74 30.79
N PRO A 66 -13.25 22.95 29.96
CA PRO A 66 -12.39 21.89 30.45
C PRO A 66 -11.16 22.48 31.16
N SER A 67 -10.86 21.94 32.34
CA SER A 67 -9.74 22.31 33.19
C SER A 67 -8.39 22.12 32.50
N ASP A 68 -7.59 23.18 32.50
CA ASP A 68 -6.17 23.19 32.13
C ASP A 68 -5.37 22.23 33.02
N LYS A 69 -4.89 21.13 32.44
CA LYS A 69 -3.72 20.40 32.95
C LYS A 69 -2.81 20.01 31.79
N ASP A 70 -1.58 20.49 31.88
CA ASP A 70 -0.36 20.05 31.18
C ASP A 70 -0.21 20.35 29.67
N LEU A 71 -0.30 21.64 29.32
CA LEU A 71 0.35 22.18 28.11
C LEU A 71 1.85 22.42 28.38
N LYS A 72 2.71 21.58 27.79
CA LYS A 72 4.16 21.81 27.75
C LYS A 72 4.45 23.14 27.02
N PRO A 73 5.38 23.97 27.53
CA PRO A 73 5.65 25.29 26.95
C PRO A 73 6.14 25.15 25.51
N THR A 74 5.35 25.70 24.58
CA THR A 74 5.76 25.90 23.19
C THR A 74 6.91 26.89 23.14
N LYS A 75 8.09 26.45 22.64
CA LYS A 75 9.18 27.37 22.28
C LYS A 75 8.65 28.40 21.27
N ALA A 76 8.57 29.66 21.71
CA ALA A 76 8.38 30.78 20.82
C ALA A 76 9.60 30.88 19.89
N TYR A 77 9.39 30.69 18.59
CA TYR A 77 10.41 31.01 17.59
C TYR A 77 10.33 32.52 17.33
N SER A 78 11.24 33.28 17.93
CA SER A 78 11.49 34.66 17.56
C SER A 78 12.15 34.69 16.18
N VAL A 79 11.42 35.19 15.18
CA VAL A 79 11.96 35.45 13.85
C VAL A 79 12.89 36.67 13.93
N HIS A 80 14.12 36.52 13.48
CA HIS A 80 15.13 37.58 13.52
C HIS A 80 14.67 38.78 12.67
N PRO A 81 14.75 40.03 13.18
CA PRO A 81 14.25 41.22 12.48
C PRO A 81 14.97 41.54 11.15
N ASP A 82 16.09 40.86 10.86
CA ASP A 82 16.87 41.04 9.61
C ASP A 82 16.51 40.06 8.48
N LEU A 83 15.56 39.14 8.69
CA LEU A 83 15.07 38.33 7.58
C LEU A 83 14.16 39.18 6.68
N LYS A 84 14.69 39.62 5.53
CA LYS A 84 13.90 40.15 4.42
C LYS A 84 13.01 39.05 3.84
N VAL A 85 11.89 38.75 4.51
CA VAL A 85 10.84 37.90 3.96
C VAL A 85 10.08 38.75 2.94
N GLY A 86 10.40 38.57 1.66
CA GLY A 86 9.65 39.20 0.58
C GLY A 86 8.20 38.75 0.63
N MET A 87 7.30 39.65 1.03
CA MET A 87 5.85 39.48 0.88
C MET A 87 5.52 39.52 -0.62
N GLY A 88 5.63 38.37 -1.27
CA GLY A 88 5.04 38.17 -2.59
C GLY A 88 3.52 38.04 -2.42
N LEU A 89 2.78 39.00 -2.97
CA LEU A 89 1.33 38.92 -3.14
C LEU A 89 0.99 37.60 -3.84
N VAL A 90 0.32 36.69 -3.11
CA VAL A 90 -0.36 35.55 -3.71
C VAL A 90 -1.66 36.11 -4.26
N THR A 91 -1.68 36.44 -5.55
CA THR A 91 -2.94 36.65 -6.26
C THR A 91 -3.58 35.29 -6.50
N ASP A 92 -4.81 35.15 -6.02
CA ASP A 92 -5.66 33.98 -6.21
C ASP A 92 -5.95 33.76 -7.71
N ILE A 93 -5.25 32.82 -8.33
CA ILE A 93 -5.59 32.34 -9.68
C ILE A 93 -6.66 31.26 -9.52
N SER A 94 -7.91 31.70 -9.37
CA SER A 94 -9.10 30.87 -9.58
C SER A 94 -9.51 31.02 -11.05
N GLY A 95 -9.03 30.14 -11.92
CA GLY A 95 -9.40 30.11 -13.34
C GLY A 95 -10.06 28.77 -13.73
N PRO A 96 -11.11 28.78 -14.57
CA PRO A 96 -11.80 27.57 -15.01
C PRO A 96 -10.88 26.70 -15.86
N ARG A 97 -10.98 25.38 -15.64
CA ARG A 97 -10.21 24.34 -16.34
C ARG A 97 -10.72 24.22 -17.77
N ILE A 98 -10.07 24.92 -18.70
CA ILE A 98 -10.28 24.73 -20.14
C ILE A 98 -9.57 23.44 -20.56
N GLU A 99 -10.35 22.47 -21.02
CA GLU A 99 -9.85 21.32 -21.78
C GLU A 99 -9.51 21.83 -23.19
N GLY A 100 -8.22 22.03 -23.46
CA GLY A 100 -7.77 22.50 -24.77
C GLY A 100 -6.25 22.58 -24.85
N GLN A 101 -5.66 21.62 -25.57
CA GLN A 101 -4.34 21.63 -26.20
C GLN A 101 -3.17 22.17 -25.34
N ASP A 102 -2.33 21.25 -24.88
CA ASP A 102 -1.00 21.50 -24.31
C ASP A 102 -0.08 22.25 -25.29
N LEU A 103 -0.26 23.56 -25.43
CA LEU A 103 0.82 24.46 -25.81
C LEU A 103 1.63 24.76 -24.56
N VAL A 104 2.53 23.82 -24.23
CA VAL A 104 3.57 24.03 -23.24
C VAL A 104 4.40 25.22 -23.72
N VAL A 105 4.21 26.38 -23.08
CA VAL A 105 5.06 27.55 -23.27
C VAL A 105 6.48 27.15 -22.87
N PHE A 106 7.26 26.76 -23.88
CA PHE A 106 8.65 26.36 -23.74
C PHE A 106 9.40 27.60 -23.25
N ASN A 107 9.87 27.59 -22.00
CA ASN A 107 10.79 28.61 -21.52
C ASN A 107 12.21 28.22 -21.97
N PRO A 108 12.79 28.84 -23.03
CA PRO A 108 14.02 28.37 -23.66
C PRO A 108 15.28 28.62 -22.82
N LYS A 109 15.17 29.26 -21.66
CA LYS A 109 16.33 29.69 -20.85
C LYS A 109 16.82 28.68 -19.81
N ALA A 110 16.19 27.51 -19.66
CA ALA A 110 16.63 26.46 -18.72
C ALA A 110 17.07 25.15 -19.41
N ILE A 111 17.57 25.22 -20.65
CA ILE A 111 17.98 24.05 -21.42
C ILE A 111 19.41 23.64 -21.04
N GLY A 112 19.58 23.01 -19.87
CA GLY A 112 20.77 22.22 -19.63
C GLY A 112 20.67 20.86 -20.33
N ARG A 113 21.80 20.36 -20.85
CA ARG A 113 21.91 18.98 -21.35
C ARG A 113 22.48 18.11 -20.25
N SER A 114 21.89 16.94 -20.02
CA SER A 114 22.42 15.94 -19.10
C SER A 114 22.62 14.60 -19.80
N LYS A 115 23.71 13.89 -19.45
CA LYS A 115 23.97 12.55 -19.97
C LYS A 115 23.16 11.49 -19.24
N CYS A 116 22.47 10.65 -20.00
CA CYS A 116 21.76 9.49 -19.45
C CYS A 116 22.76 8.49 -18.85
N THR A 117 22.60 8.13 -17.59
CA THR A 117 23.47 7.14 -16.91
C THR A 117 23.42 5.74 -17.53
N ARG A 118 22.35 5.39 -18.26
CA ARG A 118 22.14 4.06 -18.84
C ARG A 118 22.62 3.93 -20.28
N CYS A 119 22.17 4.83 -21.17
CA CYS A 119 22.51 4.77 -22.59
C CYS A 119 23.57 5.79 -23.01
N LYS A 120 24.07 6.60 -22.06
CA LYS A 120 25.08 7.65 -22.26
C LYS A 120 24.70 8.77 -23.25
N LYS A 121 23.50 8.72 -23.86
CA LYS A 121 22.99 9.78 -24.74
C LYS A 121 22.66 11.04 -23.95
N ASP A 122 23.01 12.19 -24.51
CA ASP A 122 22.56 13.49 -24.01
C ASP A 122 21.04 13.61 -24.14
N HIS A 123 20.41 14.21 -23.14
CA HIS A 123 19.00 14.56 -23.19
C HIS A 123 18.75 15.91 -22.52
N THR A 124 17.64 16.53 -22.88
CA THR A 124 17.20 17.80 -22.32
C THR A 124 16.70 17.61 -20.89
N ILE A 125 16.98 18.61 -20.05
CA ILE A 125 16.34 18.78 -18.75
C ILE A 125 14.95 19.36 -18.99
N VAL A 126 13.92 18.62 -18.57
CA VAL A 126 12.51 19.03 -18.66
C VAL A 126 12.07 19.47 -17.26
N ASP A 127 11.41 20.62 -17.16
CA ASP A 127 10.87 21.20 -15.91
C ASP A 127 11.93 21.56 -14.85
N GLY A 128 13.16 21.89 -15.26
CA GLY A 128 14.27 22.19 -14.34
C GLY A 128 14.72 21.00 -13.48
N LYS A 129 14.13 19.81 -13.66
CA LYS A 129 14.47 18.59 -12.92
C LYS A 129 15.50 17.79 -13.70
N VAL A 130 16.72 17.74 -13.18
CA VAL A 130 17.77 16.90 -13.75
C VAL A 130 17.47 15.43 -13.46
N PHE A 131 17.11 14.67 -14.49
CA PHE A 131 16.86 13.24 -14.36
C PHE A 131 18.10 12.44 -14.73
N LYS A 132 18.42 11.38 -13.96
CA LYS A 132 19.56 10.48 -14.23
C LYS A 132 19.42 9.66 -15.53
N LEU A 133 18.21 9.54 -16.06
CA LEU A 133 17.88 8.72 -17.22
C LEU A 133 17.13 9.54 -18.26
N CYS A 134 17.45 9.34 -19.54
CA CYS A 134 16.72 9.95 -20.64
C CYS A 134 15.24 9.51 -20.66
N PRO A 135 14.34 10.26 -21.31
CA PRO A 135 12.92 9.90 -21.42
C PRO A 135 12.69 8.45 -21.89
N HIS A 136 13.42 8.02 -22.93
CA HIS A 136 13.36 6.67 -23.47
C HIS A 136 13.74 5.59 -22.43
N CYS A 137 14.86 5.76 -21.72
CA CYS A 137 15.28 4.79 -20.70
C CYS A 137 14.34 4.74 -19.50
N ARG A 138 13.75 5.88 -19.12
CA ARG A 138 12.71 5.93 -18.07
C ARG A 138 11.46 5.18 -18.49
N GLN A 139 11.01 5.36 -19.74
CA GLN A 139 9.88 4.62 -20.28
C GLN A 139 10.16 3.12 -20.30
N LEU A 140 11.34 2.71 -20.80
CA LEU A 140 11.75 1.30 -20.81
C LEU A 140 11.77 0.69 -19.40
N GLN A 141 12.21 1.46 -18.40
CA GLN A 141 12.18 1.03 -16.99
C GLN A 141 10.75 0.91 -16.44
N ARG A 142 9.86 1.85 -16.78
CA ARG A 142 8.43 1.78 -16.42
C ARG A 142 7.77 0.55 -17.04
N GLU A 143 8.02 0.28 -18.32
CA GLU A 143 7.51 -0.91 -19.00
C GLU A 143 8.04 -2.20 -18.40
N ARG A 144 9.34 -2.30 -18.09
CA ARG A 144 9.90 -3.45 -17.39
C ARG A 144 9.19 -3.68 -16.05
N SER A 145 8.94 -2.61 -15.30
CA SER A 145 8.22 -2.68 -14.03
C SER A 145 6.77 -3.13 -14.22
N LYS A 146 6.09 -2.64 -15.27
CA LYS A 146 4.73 -3.04 -15.65
C LYS A 146 4.66 -4.52 -16.04
N ARG A 147 5.54 -4.99 -16.93
CA ARG A 147 5.64 -6.41 -17.31
C ARG A 147 5.91 -7.31 -16.10
N TRP A 148 6.81 -6.88 -15.20
CA TRP A 148 7.09 -7.61 -13.98
C TRP A 148 5.87 -7.65 -13.04
N GLN A 149 5.15 -6.53 -12.87
CA GLN A 149 3.92 -6.46 -12.07
C GLN A 149 2.78 -7.29 -12.68
N GLU A 150 2.66 -7.37 -13.99
CA GLU A 150 1.68 -8.24 -14.67
C GLU A 150 2.04 -9.72 -14.50
N LYS A 151 3.33 -10.07 -14.68
CA LYS A 151 3.82 -11.43 -14.49
C LYS A 151 3.63 -11.92 -13.05
N THR A 152 3.97 -11.10 -12.06
CA THR A 152 3.73 -11.45 -10.65
C THR A 152 2.24 -11.41 -10.32
N ARG A 153 1.52 -10.36 -10.75
CA ARG A 153 0.07 -10.23 -11.00
C ARG A 153 -0.74 -11.53 -11.05
N LYS A 154 -0.40 -12.34 -12.04
CA LYS A 154 -1.18 -13.52 -12.43
C LYS A 154 -0.82 -14.78 -11.64
N ARG A 155 0.35 -14.80 -10.98
CA ARG A 155 0.83 -15.98 -10.25
C ARG A 155 0.37 -15.94 -8.79
N VAL A 156 -0.49 -16.90 -8.42
CA VAL A 156 -0.92 -17.11 -7.03
C VAL A 156 0.21 -17.82 -6.27
N GLY A 157 0.40 -17.49 -4.98
CA GLY A 157 1.46 -18.09 -4.16
C GLY A 157 2.85 -17.48 -4.37
N PHE A 158 2.98 -16.36 -5.09
CA PHE A 158 4.24 -15.64 -5.24
C PHE A 158 4.19 -14.24 -4.62
N CYS A 159 5.32 -13.81 -4.06
CA CYS A 159 5.48 -12.47 -3.50
C CYS A 159 5.35 -11.40 -4.59
N ARG A 160 4.40 -10.48 -4.42
CA ARG A 160 4.19 -9.35 -5.34
C ARG A 160 5.32 -8.31 -5.35
N ARG A 161 6.32 -8.41 -4.48
CA ARG A 161 7.45 -7.46 -4.40
C ARG A 161 8.73 -8.01 -5.02
N CYS A 162 9.04 -9.28 -4.82
CA CYS A 162 10.30 -9.88 -5.28
C CYS A 162 10.09 -11.12 -6.16
N GLY A 163 8.88 -11.66 -6.25
CA GLY A 163 8.58 -12.85 -7.05
C GLY A 163 9.05 -14.18 -6.44
N ILE A 164 9.47 -14.20 -5.17
CA ILE A 164 9.79 -15.44 -4.44
C ILE A 164 8.49 -16.19 -4.09
N ILE A 165 8.53 -17.52 -4.13
CA ILE A 165 7.41 -18.39 -3.73
C ILE A 165 7.09 -18.15 -2.25
N ILE A 166 5.81 -17.96 -1.94
CA ILE A 166 5.32 -17.87 -0.56
C ILE A 166 5.00 -19.29 -0.09
N PRO A 167 5.60 -19.73 1.03
CA PRO A 167 5.29 -21.02 1.63
C PRO A 167 3.77 -21.26 1.83
N PRO A 168 3.29 -22.51 1.70
CA PRO A 168 1.86 -22.83 1.71
C PRO A 168 1.15 -22.43 3.01
N ASP A 169 1.84 -22.49 4.15
CA ASP A 169 1.41 -22.00 5.48
C ASP A 169 1.14 -20.49 5.51
N GLN A 170 1.75 -19.74 4.59
CA GLN A 170 1.70 -18.28 4.52
C GLN A 170 0.96 -17.74 3.29
N THR A 171 0.24 -18.60 2.56
CA THR A 171 -0.55 -18.24 1.36
C THR A 171 -1.58 -17.14 1.60
N LYS A 172 -2.00 -16.90 2.85
CA LYS A 172 -2.85 -15.76 3.23
C LYS A 172 -2.22 -14.39 2.98
N PHE A 173 -0.90 -14.33 2.78
CA PHE A 173 -0.17 -13.07 2.59
C PHE A 173 0.21 -12.86 1.13
N VAL A 174 0.19 -11.59 0.70
CA VAL A 174 0.52 -11.17 -0.67
C VAL A 174 2.04 -10.94 -0.86
N LEU A 175 2.78 -10.81 0.24
CA LEU A 175 4.21 -10.56 0.28
C LEU A 175 4.89 -11.66 1.11
N CYS A 176 6.09 -12.08 0.71
CA CYS A 176 6.93 -12.99 1.50
C CYS A 176 7.38 -12.34 2.82
N SER A 177 7.83 -13.15 3.78
CA SER A 177 8.20 -12.68 5.11
C SER A 177 9.22 -11.54 5.11
N PRO A 178 10.36 -11.62 4.38
CA PRO A 178 11.34 -10.53 4.31
C PRO A 178 10.71 -9.23 3.79
N CYS A 179 9.97 -9.29 2.68
CA CYS A 179 9.32 -8.12 2.09
C CYS A 179 8.25 -7.49 3.00
N ARG A 180 7.60 -8.27 3.87
CA ARG A 180 6.69 -7.74 4.90
C ARG A 180 7.46 -7.05 6.03
N HIS A 181 8.55 -7.65 6.48
CA HIS A 181 9.43 -7.06 7.49
C HIS A 181 9.97 -5.70 6.99
N ASP A 182 10.59 -5.65 5.82
CA ASP A 182 11.10 -4.42 5.22
C ASP A 182 10.03 -3.34 5.00
N LEU A 183 8.79 -3.76 4.71
CA LEU A 183 7.68 -2.82 4.58
C LEU A 183 7.30 -2.20 5.93
N ARG A 184 7.31 -2.99 7.01
CA ARG A 184 7.04 -2.49 8.38
C ARG A 184 8.18 -1.58 8.85
N THR A 185 9.43 -2.00 8.71
CA THR A 185 10.62 -1.22 9.08
C THR A 185 10.63 0.12 8.35
N ARG A 186 10.41 0.13 7.02
CA ARG A 186 10.32 1.41 6.27
C ARG A 186 9.14 2.28 6.66
N LYS A 187 8.02 1.72 7.12
CA LYS A 187 6.90 2.52 7.63
C LYS A 187 7.25 3.14 8.98
N ALA A 188 7.93 2.40 9.87
CA ALA A 188 8.43 2.93 11.13
C ALA A 188 9.43 4.07 10.89
N GLN A 189 10.45 3.83 10.05
CA GLN A 189 11.45 4.84 9.69
C GLN A 189 10.81 6.10 9.09
N ARG A 190 9.84 5.95 8.18
CA ARG A 190 9.13 7.13 7.63
C ARG A 190 8.45 7.94 8.73
N PHE A 191 7.85 7.28 9.70
CA PHE A 191 7.18 7.98 10.79
C PHE A 191 8.19 8.74 11.66
N GLU A 192 9.34 8.13 11.96
CA GLU A 192 10.46 8.76 12.68
C GLU A 192 11.06 9.94 11.90
N ASP A 193 11.17 9.82 10.57
CA ASP A 193 11.60 10.88 9.67
C ASP A 193 10.56 12.04 9.53
N GLY A 194 9.43 11.99 10.23
CA GLY A 194 8.35 12.97 10.07
C GLY A 194 7.62 12.88 8.73
N LYS A 195 7.64 11.71 8.08
CA LYS A 195 6.98 11.44 6.78
C LYS A 195 5.75 10.57 6.95
N CYS A 196 4.79 10.76 6.05
CA CYS A 196 3.56 9.99 5.99
C CYS A 196 3.84 8.52 5.65
N THR A 197 3.34 7.59 6.47
CA THR A 197 3.55 6.14 6.26
C THR A 197 2.88 5.58 4.99
N HIS A 198 1.90 6.31 4.43
CA HIS A 198 1.19 5.93 3.21
C HIS A 198 1.86 6.45 1.93
N CYS A 199 2.05 7.77 1.82
CA CYS A 199 2.56 8.39 0.59
C CYS A 199 4.04 8.75 0.62
N ALA A 200 4.73 8.58 1.76
CA ALA A 200 6.11 8.99 1.99
C ALA A 200 6.41 10.50 1.83
N GLY A 201 5.39 11.34 1.62
CA GLY A 201 5.50 12.79 1.67
C GLY A 201 5.59 13.32 3.12
N PRO A 202 5.80 14.63 3.32
CA PRO A 202 5.82 15.25 4.64
C PRO A 202 4.54 14.92 5.45
N ASN A 203 4.70 14.67 6.75
CA ASN A 203 3.57 14.50 7.66
C ASN A 203 3.29 15.82 8.40
N ASP A 204 2.23 16.49 7.97
CA ASP A 204 1.70 17.70 8.59
C ASP A 204 0.88 17.41 9.86
N SER A 205 0.50 16.15 10.08
CA SER A 205 -0.24 15.73 11.28
C SER A 205 0.70 15.30 12.40
N ARG A 206 0.54 15.91 13.57
CA ARG A 206 1.25 15.52 14.81
C ARG A 206 0.58 14.35 15.55
N GLU A 207 -0.71 14.13 15.32
CA GLU A 207 -1.51 13.11 16.01
C GLU A 207 -1.49 11.75 15.30
N PHE A 208 -1.32 11.76 13.97
CA PHE A 208 -1.47 10.55 13.16
C PHE A 208 -0.18 10.20 12.43
N LYS A 209 0.02 8.90 12.19
CA LYS A 209 1.14 8.36 11.38
C LYS A 209 0.98 8.63 9.86
N VAL A 210 0.03 9.47 9.48
CA VAL A 210 -0.36 9.75 8.11
C VAL A 210 -0.70 11.24 7.97
N CYS A 211 -0.36 11.82 6.83
CA CYS A 211 -0.63 13.22 6.55
C CYS A 211 -2.14 13.49 6.41
N THR A 212 -2.53 14.76 6.58
CA THR A 212 -3.91 15.24 6.48
C THR A 212 -4.53 14.86 5.14
N ARG A 213 -3.78 15.03 4.04
CA ARG A 213 -4.22 14.63 2.69
C ARG A 213 -4.62 13.15 2.62
N CYS A 214 -3.80 12.25 3.17
CA CYS A 214 -4.14 10.82 3.16
C CYS A 214 -5.35 10.51 4.03
N ARG A 215 -5.54 11.23 5.14
CA ARG A 215 -6.72 11.08 6.00
C ARG A 215 -8.00 11.55 5.31
N SER A 216 -7.98 12.73 4.70
CA SER A 216 -9.12 13.28 3.95
C SER A 216 -9.51 12.36 2.79
N ASN A 217 -8.52 11.83 2.07
CA ASN A 217 -8.76 10.86 1.01
C ASN A 217 -9.40 9.56 1.52
N ASP A 218 -8.95 9.02 2.66
CA ASP A 218 -9.59 7.82 3.23
C ASP A 218 -11.01 8.12 3.75
N LYS A 219 -11.28 9.33 4.25
CA LYS A 219 -12.64 9.76 4.65
C LYS A 219 -13.58 9.78 3.44
N ILE A 220 -13.17 10.41 2.35
CA ILE A 220 -13.93 10.46 1.09
C ILE A 220 -14.16 9.05 0.55
N ARG A 221 -13.10 8.22 0.51
CA ARG A 221 -13.20 6.83 0.04
C ARG A 221 -14.22 6.02 0.82
N ARG A 222 -14.28 6.17 2.15
CA ARG A 222 -15.29 5.48 2.97
C ARG A 222 -16.70 5.98 2.69
N LYS A 223 -16.88 7.29 2.50
CA LYS A 223 -18.18 7.88 2.12
C LYS A 223 -18.67 7.31 0.78
N GLN A 224 -17.80 7.26 -0.22
CA GLN A 224 -18.11 6.69 -1.54
C GLN A 224 -18.47 5.20 -1.46
N LEU A 225 -17.78 4.43 -0.60
CA LEU A 225 -18.14 3.03 -0.38
C LEU A 225 -19.51 2.90 0.31
N GLU A 226 -19.83 3.77 1.25
CA GLU A 226 -21.14 3.80 1.92
C GLU A 226 -22.27 4.16 0.93
N GLU A 227 -22.08 5.19 0.10
CA GLU A 227 -23.01 5.59 -0.97
C GLU A 227 -23.24 4.47 -2.00
N ALA A 228 -22.19 3.71 -2.33
CA ALA A 228 -22.28 2.58 -3.25
C ALA A 228 -22.75 1.27 -2.57
N ASN A 229 -23.18 1.30 -1.31
CA ASN A 229 -23.53 0.14 -0.49
C ASN A 229 -22.44 -0.97 -0.51
N ARG A 230 -21.18 -0.57 -0.30
CA ARG A 230 -19.98 -1.43 -0.29
C ARG A 230 -19.28 -1.39 1.06
N CYS A 231 -18.62 -2.49 1.39
CA CYS A 231 -17.91 -2.69 2.66
C CYS A 231 -16.69 -1.75 2.78
N ASN A 232 -16.61 -0.97 3.86
CA ASN A 232 -15.49 -0.06 4.14
C ASN A 232 -14.10 -0.75 4.28
N ARG A 233 -14.07 -2.06 4.47
CA ARG A 233 -12.87 -2.87 4.70
C ARG A 233 -12.34 -3.53 3.43
N CYS A 234 -13.22 -4.19 2.66
CA CYS A 234 -12.85 -5.01 1.50
C CYS A 234 -13.45 -4.51 0.18
N GLY A 235 -14.31 -3.49 0.20
CA GLY A 235 -14.93 -2.92 -0.99
C GLY A 235 -16.01 -3.79 -1.65
N HIS A 236 -16.34 -4.96 -1.11
CA HIS A 236 -17.39 -5.83 -1.65
C HIS A 236 -18.78 -5.24 -1.37
N SER A 237 -19.72 -5.45 -2.30
CA SER A 237 -21.12 -5.07 -2.13
C SER A 237 -21.71 -5.69 -0.85
N LEU A 238 -22.59 -4.94 -0.20
CA LEU A 238 -23.30 -5.36 0.99
C LEU A 238 -24.68 -5.89 0.59
N ASP A 239 -25.00 -7.10 1.04
CA ASP A 239 -26.30 -7.72 0.81
C ASP A 239 -27.43 -6.97 1.52
N ARG A 240 -28.69 -7.23 1.15
CA ARG A 240 -29.87 -6.57 1.74
C ARG A 240 -29.97 -6.74 3.26
N GLU A 241 -29.52 -7.86 3.81
CA GLU A 241 -29.45 -8.11 5.26
C GLU A 241 -28.34 -7.28 5.95
N SER A 242 -27.39 -6.79 5.16
CA SER A 242 -26.31 -5.91 5.59
C SER A 242 -26.59 -4.44 5.23
N THR A 243 -27.78 -4.11 4.74
CA THR A 243 -28.18 -2.72 4.50
C THR A 243 -28.21 -1.97 5.85
N GLY A 244 -27.57 -0.79 5.91
CA GLY A 244 -27.35 -0.02 7.14
C GLY A 244 -26.06 -0.36 7.91
N ARG A 245 -25.27 -1.33 7.44
CA ARG A 245 -24.02 -1.76 8.08
C ARG A 245 -22.79 -1.36 7.27
N LYS A 246 -21.84 -0.63 7.87
CA LYS A 246 -20.61 -0.14 7.19
C LYS A 246 -19.62 -1.22 6.70
N VAL A 247 -19.79 -2.48 7.08
CA VAL A 247 -18.82 -3.58 6.87
C VAL A 247 -19.58 -4.89 6.69
N CYS A 248 -19.17 -5.73 5.72
CA CYS A 248 -19.81 -7.01 5.42
C CYS A 248 -19.65 -8.05 6.56
N SER A 249 -20.51 -9.07 6.54
CA SER A 249 -20.51 -10.19 7.49
C SER A 249 -19.14 -10.87 7.61
N THR A 250 -18.50 -11.19 6.49
CA THR A 250 -17.18 -11.83 6.45
C THR A 250 -16.10 -11.01 7.17
N CYS A 251 -16.07 -9.69 6.95
CA CYS A 251 -15.11 -8.81 7.61
C CYS A 251 -15.41 -8.63 9.11
N ARG A 252 -16.69 -8.70 9.52
CA ARG A 252 -17.09 -8.68 10.93
C ARG A 252 -16.66 -9.95 11.65
N LEU A 253 -16.95 -11.11 11.07
CA LEU A 253 -16.59 -12.42 11.64
C LEU A 253 -15.08 -12.56 11.78
N ARG A 254 -14.30 -12.14 10.78
CA ARG A 254 -12.83 -12.11 10.85
C ARG A 254 -12.30 -11.21 11.97
N LYS A 255 -12.97 -10.08 12.26
CA LYS A 255 -12.59 -9.22 13.39
C LYS A 255 -12.92 -9.90 14.73
N LYS A 256 -14.08 -10.55 14.85
CA LYS A 256 -14.50 -11.24 16.07
C LYS A 256 -13.58 -12.42 16.39
N SER A 257 -13.18 -13.21 15.40
CA SER A 257 -12.25 -14.33 15.60
C SER A 257 -10.86 -13.85 16.01
N ALA A 258 -10.36 -12.75 15.43
CA ALA A 258 -9.08 -12.18 15.83
C ALA A 258 -9.08 -11.68 17.29
N ALA A 259 -10.19 -11.08 17.76
CA ALA A 259 -10.32 -10.62 19.14
C ALA A 259 -10.30 -11.80 20.14
N LYS A 260 -10.94 -12.91 19.80
CA LYS A 260 -10.96 -14.12 20.64
C LYS A 260 -9.56 -14.73 20.81
N VAL A 261 -8.80 -14.84 19.72
CA VAL A 261 -7.42 -15.36 19.76
C VAL A 261 -6.51 -14.48 20.65
N SER A 262 -6.69 -13.16 20.62
CA SER A 262 -5.92 -12.26 21.50
C SER A 262 -6.32 -12.39 22.97
N GLN A 263 -7.59 -12.69 23.28
CA GLN A 263 -8.06 -12.94 24.65
C GLN A 263 -7.56 -14.28 25.18
N ASP A 264 -7.60 -15.34 24.36
CA ASP A 264 -7.12 -16.67 24.75
C ASP A 264 -5.59 -16.66 24.95
N ALA A 265 -4.85 -15.92 24.11
CA ALA A 265 -3.40 -15.73 24.29
C ALA A 265 -3.06 -14.91 25.55
N ALA A 266 -3.84 -13.87 25.87
CA ALA A 266 -3.65 -13.09 27.09
C ALA A 266 -3.99 -13.91 28.35
N ALA A 267 -5.02 -14.75 28.31
CA ALA A 267 -5.39 -15.65 29.40
C ALA A 267 -4.37 -16.78 29.62
N ALA A 268 -3.75 -17.30 28.56
CA ALA A 268 -2.68 -18.29 28.65
C ALA A 268 -1.39 -17.72 29.29
N VAL A 269 -1.06 -16.45 29.00
CA VAL A 269 0.08 -15.77 29.64
C VAL A 269 -0.22 -15.41 31.10
N ALA A 270 -1.47 -15.05 31.42
CA ALA A 270 -1.91 -14.77 32.80
C ALA A 270 -1.95 -16.03 33.69
N SER A 271 -2.26 -17.21 33.13
CA SER A 271 -2.30 -18.48 33.87
C SER A 271 -0.91 -19.07 34.16
N SER A 272 0.17 -18.46 33.66
CA SER A 272 1.56 -18.90 33.91
C SER A 272 2.28 -18.08 35.01
N GLN A 273 1.58 -17.22 35.77
CA GLN A 273 2.18 -16.34 36.80
C GLN A 273 1.65 -16.53 38.23
N THR A 274 1.02 -17.67 38.55
CA THR A 274 0.56 -17.96 39.93
C THR A 274 1.12 -19.28 40.45
N VAL A 275 2.43 -19.34 40.71
CA VAL A 275 2.98 -20.24 41.75
C VAL A 275 4.16 -19.53 42.43
N VAL A 276 3.89 -18.88 43.56
CA VAL A 276 4.91 -18.59 44.59
C VAL A 276 4.36 -19.00 45.95
N HIS A 277 5.23 -19.67 46.70
CA HIS A 277 5.17 -20.09 48.11
C HIS A 277 4.39 -21.37 48.49
N ALA A 278 5.11 -22.49 48.49
CA ALA A 278 5.21 -23.34 49.68
C ALA A 278 6.60 -24.02 49.72
N SER A 279 7.28 -23.87 50.85
CA SER A 279 8.62 -24.38 51.13
C SER A 279 8.61 -25.91 51.31
N THR A 280 9.50 -26.64 50.64
CA THR A 280 10.25 -27.81 51.17
C THR A 280 11.18 -28.38 50.08
N PRO A 281 12.35 -28.96 50.43
CA PRO A 281 13.37 -29.35 49.46
C PRO A 281 13.35 -30.84 49.18
N VAL A 282 13.10 -31.26 47.93
CA VAL A 282 13.51 -32.59 47.44
C VAL A 282 13.79 -32.53 45.94
N HIS A 283 14.92 -33.13 45.55
CA HIS A 283 15.47 -33.31 44.20
C HIS A 283 14.48 -33.51 43.04
N ALA A 284 14.69 -32.77 41.94
CA ALA A 284 14.76 -33.31 40.57
C ALA A 284 15.20 -32.23 39.57
N ASN A 285 16.47 -32.30 39.17
CA ASN A 285 17.09 -31.57 38.07
C ASN A 285 16.91 -32.38 36.78
N SER A 286 16.22 -31.85 35.78
CA SER A 286 16.42 -32.19 34.36
C SER A 286 15.39 -31.45 33.49
N ASP A 287 15.69 -30.20 33.10
CA ASP A 287 15.09 -29.58 31.88
C ASP A 287 15.64 -28.17 31.56
N VAL A 288 16.47 -27.58 32.42
CA VAL A 288 17.07 -26.24 32.17
C VAL A 288 18.38 -26.30 31.38
N THR A 289 19.00 -27.48 31.21
CA THR A 289 20.30 -27.63 30.54
C THR A 289 20.24 -27.67 29.01
N VAL A 290 19.08 -27.92 28.39
CA VAL A 290 18.98 -28.06 26.92
C VAL A 290 18.95 -26.69 26.21
N LEU A 291 18.34 -25.66 26.81
CA LEU A 291 18.25 -24.33 26.22
C LEU A 291 19.56 -23.53 26.33
N GLN A 292 20.36 -23.76 27.36
CA GLN A 292 21.64 -23.05 27.51
C GLN A 292 22.74 -23.63 26.59
N GLN A 293 22.67 -24.92 26.27
CA GLN A 293 23.61 -25.56 25.34
C GLN A 293 23.35 -25.16 23.88
N GLN A 294 22.11 -24.83 23.50
CA GLN A 294 21.77 -24.42 22.15
C GLN A 294 22.23 -22.98 21.82
N VAL A 295 22.26 -22.09 22.82
CA VAL A 295 22.75 -20.71 22.64
C VAL A 295 24.28 -20.66 22.51
N GLN A 296 25.01 -21.50 23.25
CA GLN A 296 26.47 -21.59 23.12
C GLN A 296 26.92 -22.16 21.77
N TYR A 297 26.14 -23.08 21.17
CA TYR A 297 26.49 -23.64 19.87
C TYR A 297 26.38 -22.62 18.74
N THR A 298 25.37 -21.72 18.78
CA THR A 298 25.21 -20.65 17.78
C THR A 298 26.28 -19.56 17.88
N GLN A 299 26.77 -19.25 19.08
CA GLN A 299 27.82 -18.23 19.25
C GLN A 299 29.17 -18.73 18.72
N ASN A 300 29.51 -20.00 18.93
CA ASN A 300 30.76 -20.57 18.42
C ASN A 300 30.79 -20.67 16.88
N THR A 301 29.65 -20.89 16.22
CA THR A 301 29.61 -20.96 14.75
C THR A 301 29.82 -19.60 14.08
N ASP A 302 29.28 -18.53 14.67
CA ASP A 302 29.42 -17.18 14.10
C ASP A 302 30.86 -16.67 14.23
N GLU A 303 31.53 -16.98 15.34
CA GLU A 303 32.92 -16.60 15.58
C GLU A 303 33.88 -17.33 14.62
N GLN A 304 33.67 -18.63 14.38
CA GLN A 304 34.47 -19.40 13.42
C GLN A 304 34.29 -18.93 11.96
N VAL A 305 33.07 -18.54 11.56
CA VAL A 305 32.81 -18.01 10.22
C VAL A 305 33.46 -16.63 10.04
N ALA A 306 33.48 -15.79 11.07
CA ALA A 306 34.15 -14.50 11.03
C ALA A 306 35.67 -14.64 10.85
N THR A 307 36.31 -15.52 11.62
CA THR A 307 37.76 -15.78 11.48
C THR A 307 38.12 -16.38 10.12
N GLN A 308 37.26 -17.25 9.56
CA GLN A 308 37.48 -17.82 8.24
C GLN A 308 37.33 -16.78 7.12
N LEU A 309 36.44 -15.79 7.28
CA LEU A 309 36.31 -14.68 6.33
C LEU A 309 37.54 -13.76 6.35
N GLU A 310 38.07 -13.43 7.54
CA GLU A 310 39.28 -12.61 7.67
C GLU A 310 40.49 -13.31 7.03
N ASN A 311 40.68 -14.60 7.26
CA ASN A 311 41.78 -15.35 6.66
C ASN A 311 41.70 -15.40 5.12
N ASN A 312 40.49 -15.49 4.54
CA ASN A 312 40.31 -15.42 3.09
C ASN A 312 40.54 -14.02 2.52
N LEU A 313 40.30 -12.97 3.31
CA LEU A 313 40.51 -11.58 2.89
C LEU A 313 42.01 -11.23 2.81
N PHE A 314 42.82 -11.80 3.70
CA PHE A 314 44.27 -11.58 3.72
C PHE A 314 45.06 -12.44 2.73
N ALA A 315 44.48 -13.54 2.22
CA ALA A 315 45.14 -14.41 1.24
C ALA A 315 45.11 -13.89 -0.22
N GLN A 316 44.49 -12.73 -0.48
CA GLN A 316 44.34 -12.15 -1.83
C GLN A 316 45.22 -10.90 -2.10
N ASN A 317 46.11 -10.54 -1.17
CA ASN A 317 47.15 -9.52 -1.37
C ASN A 317 48.53 -10.18 -1.30
#